data_AF-A0A938IBM2-F1
#
_entry.id   AF-A0A938IBM2-F1
#
_cell.length_a   1.000
_cell.length_b   1.000
_cell.length_c   1.000
_cell.angle_alpha   90.00
_cell.angle_beta   90.00
_cell.angle_gamma   90.00
#
_symmetry.space_group_name_H-M   'P 1'
#
loop_
_entity.id
_entity.type
_entity.pdbx_description
1 polymer ?
#
loop_
_entity_poly.entity_id
_entity_poly.type
_entity_poly.pdbx_seq_one_letter_code
_entity_poly.pdbx_strand_id
1 'polypeptide(L)'
;MSPTPLGWRGWTLLAVMCAFVTKALWQWSAWAAGAFAVVCAAGALSVYAAQRRARRRGYWIEYLSPNQVRGGSEQFAIVYHEGEQEIWFNGLVRSPRERDLLHFPGAEAWTAAVDAWARERRSEILERLREDAIVRRCDLVEREPA
;
A
#
# COMPACT_ATOMS: atom_id res chain seq x y z
N MET A 1 52.67 -40.73 -12.17
CA MET A 1 52.79 -39.29 -12.50
C MET A 1 52.73 -38.51 -11.20
N SER A 2 53.87 -38.02 -10.73
CA SER A 2 53.97 -37.30 -9.46
C SER A 2 53.67 -35.81 -9.72
N PRO A 3 52.74 -35.17 -9.00
CA PRO A 3 52.49 -33.74 -9.18
C PRO A 3 53.74 -32.96 -8.79
N THR A 4 54.27 -32.15 -9.71
CA THR A 4 55.38 -31.23 -9.42
C THR A 4 54.94 -30.21 -8.37
N PRO A 5 55.68 -30.03 -7.27
CA PRO A 5 55.33 -29.03 -6.26
C PRO A 5 55.41 -27.64 -6.88
N LEU A 6 54.37 -26.82 -6.71
CA LEU A 6 54.46 -25.39 -7.05
C LEU A 6 55.64 -24.81 -6.25
N GLY A 7 56.64 -24.28 -6.97
CA GLY A 7 57.72 -23.53 -6.32
C GLY A 7 57.15 -22.33 -5.55
N TRP A 8 57.95 -21.75 -4.65
CA TRP A 8 57.58 -20.61 -3.80
C TRP A 8 56.81 -19.50 -4.56
N ARG A 9 57.22 -19.19 -5.80
CA ARG A 9 56.57 -18.21 -6.69
C ARG A 9 55.13 -18.57 -7.07
N GLY A 10 54.85 -19.87 -7.23
CA GLY A 10 53.51 -20.38 -7.50
C GLY A 10 52.56 -20.21 -6.32
N TRP A 11 53.05 -20.47 -5.10
CA TRP A 11 52.26 -20.25 -3.87
C TRP A 11 51.94 -18.77 -3.63
N THR A 12 52.90 -17.87 -3.89
CA THR A 12 52.66 -16.42 -3.76
C THR A 12 51.61 -15.91 -4.74
N LEU A 13 51.62 -16.39 -5.98
CA LEU A 13 50.62 -16.01 -6.99
C LEU A 13 49.22 -16.49 -6.61
N LEU A 14 49.11 -17.73 -6.11
CA LEU A 14 47.84 -18.27 -5.63
C LEU A 14 47.27 -17.44 -4.46
N ALA A 15 48.12 -17.08 -3.49
CA ALA A 15 47.71 -16.28 -2.35
C ALA A 15 47.21 -14.87 -2.75
N VAL A 16 47.89 -14.21 -3.68
CA VAL A 16 47.48 -12.89 -4.20
C VAL A 16 46.15 -12.99 -4.95
N MET A 17 45.96 -14.02 -5.77
CA MET A 17 44.70 -14.27 -6.48
C MET A 17 43.54 -14.48 -5.50
N CYS A 18 43.73 -15.31 -4.47
CA CYS A 18 42.71 -15.54 -3.44
C CYS A 18 42.36 -14.25 -2.69
N ALA A 19 43.35 -13.42 -2.34
CA ALA A 19 43.11 -12.14 -1.67
C ALA A 19 42.30 -11.18 -2.54
N PHE A 20 42.61 -11.11 -3.84
CA PHE A 20 41.86 -10.26 -4.78
C PHE A 20 40.42 -10.72 -4.96
N VAL A 21 40.19 -12.02 -5.14
CA VAL A 21 38.84 -12.60 -5.26
C VAL A 21 38.04 -12.35 -3.98
N THR A 22 38.65 -12.56 -2.82
CA THR A 22 38.00 -12.33 -1.51
C THR A 22 37.61 -10.87 -1.34
N LYS A 23 38.50 -9.93 -1.68
CA LYS A 23 38.22 -8.50 -1.62
C LYS A 23 37.11 -8.09 -2.58
N ALA A 24 37.13 -8.60 -3.82
CA ALA A 24 36.09 -8.35 -4.81
C ALA A 24 34.72 -8.85 -4.34
N LEU A 25 34.64 -10.08 -3.82
CA LEU A 25 33.40 -10.67 -3.29
C LEU A 25 32.84 -9.84 -2.13
N TRP A 26 33.70 -9.41 -1.20
CA TRP A 26 33.29 -8.58 -0.08
C TRP A 26 32.73 -7.22 -0.54
N GLN A 27 33.40 -6.58 -1.50
CA GLN A 27 32.94 -5.32 -2.07
C GLN A 27 31.59 -5.46 -2.79
N TRP A 28 31.39 -6.53 -3.56
CA TRP A 28 30.10 -6.84 -4.18
C TRP A 28 28.99 -7.06 -3.15
N SER A 29 29.27 -7.78 -2.05
CA SER A 29 28.29 -7.95 -0.97
C SER A 29 27.93 -6.64 -0.26
N ALA A 30 28.91 -5.75 -0.06
CA ALA A 30 28.69 -4.45 0.57
C ALA A 30 27.83 -3.54 -0.32
N TRP A 31 28.06 -3.56 -1.64
CA TRP A 31 27.25 -2.83 -2.61
C TRP A 31 25.82 -3.37 -2.68
N ALA A 32 25.66 -4.69 -2.70
CA ALA A 32 24.34 -5.33 -2.68
C ALA A 32 23.56 -4.99 -1.39
N ALA A 33 24.22 -5.06 -0.23
CA ALA A 33 23.62 -4.71 1.05
C ALA A 33 23.27 -3.21 1.12
N GLY A 34 24.15 -2.33 0.63
CA GLY A 34 23.89 -0.89 0.55
C GLY A 34 22.70 -0.57 -0.36
N ALA A 35 22.63 -1.18 -1.54
CA ALA A 35 21.51 -1.02 -2.47
C ALA A 35 20.19 -1.50 -1.85
N PHE A 36 20.20 -2.66 -1.19
CA PHE A 36 19.03 -3.17 -0.48
C PHE A 36 18.57 -2.21 0.64
N ALA A 37 19.49 -1.71 1.46
CA ALA A 37 19.18 -0.74 2.52
C ALA A 37 18.56 0.55 1.95
N VAL A 38 19.05 1.04 0.82
CA VAL A 38 18.48 2.22 0.13
C VAL A 38 17.06 1.95 -0.35
N VAL A 39 16.79 0.77 -0.94
CA VAL A 39 15.45 0.38 -1.38
C VAL A 39 14.49 0.29 -0.18
N CYS A 40 14.92 -0.35 0.92
CA CYS A 40 14.11 -0.43 2.14
C CYS A 40 13.84 0.96 2.74
N ALA A 41 14.85 1.83 2.81
CA ALA A 41 14.71 3.19 3.31
C ALA A 41 13.76 4.03 2.43
N ALA A 42 13.86 3.91 1.11
CA ALA A 42 12.96 4.56 0.16
C ALA A 42 11.51 4.06 0.31
N GLY A 43 11.32 2.74 0.51
CA GLY A 43 10.02 2.14 0.81
C GLY A 43 9.43 2.68 2.11
N ALA A 44 10.21 2.68 3.20
CA ALA A 44 9.80 3.19 4.51
C ALA A 44 9.45 4.69 4.46
N LEU A 45 10.25 5.50 3.77
CA LEU A 45 9.99 6.92 3.55
C LEU A 45 8.70 7.15 2.74
N SER A 46 8.42 6.30 1.76
CA SER A 46 7.19 6.37 0.96
C SER A 46 5.95 6.09 1.80
N VAL A 47 5.99 5.05 2.63
CA VAL A 47 4.92 4.71 3.59
C VAL A 47 4.74 5.85 4.60
N TYR A 48 5.83 6.36 5.17
CA TYR A 48 5.79 7.47 6.12
C TYR A 48 5.23 8.75 5.48
N ALA A 49 5.62 9.07 4.25
CA ALA A 49 5.10 10.21 3.52
C ALA A 49 3.59 10.06 3.22
N ALA A 50 3.12 8.87 2.87
CA ALA A 50 1.69 8.58 2.69
C ALA A 50 0.92 8.80 4.00
N GLN A 51 1.40 8.26 5.12
CA GLN A 51 0.82 8.49 6.45
C GLN A 51 0.84 9.97 6.85
N ARG A 52 1.91 10.70 6.55
CA ARG A 52 2.02 12.13 6.85
C ARG A 52 1.05 12.96 6.00
N ARG A 53 0.79 12.59 4.74
CA ARG A 53 -0.23 13.25 3.91
C ARG A 53 -1.63 13.04 4.47
N ALA A 54 -1.95 11.82 4.93
CA ALA A 54 -3.20 11.53 5.65
C ALA A 54 -3.34 12.43 6.90
N ARG A 55 -2.29 12.48 7.73
CA ARG A 55 -2.28 13.34 8.94
C ARG A 55 -2.42 14.84 8.64
N ARG A 56 -1.95 15.32 7.48
CA ARG A 56 -2.10 16.73 7.09
C ARG A 56 -3.51 17.07 6.60
N ARG A 57 -4.26 16.11 6.08
CA ARG A 57 -5.64 16.30 5.61
C ARG A 57 -6.66 16.12 6.73
N GLY A 58 -6.27 15.49 7.84
CA GLY A 58 -7.17 15.13 8.93
C GLY A 58 -8.03 13.90 8.62
N TYR A 59 -8.01 13.40 7.38
CA TYR A 59 -8.76 12.23 6.93
C TYR A 59 -7.92 11.33 6.02
N TRP A 60 -8.31 10.06 5.92
CA TRP A 60 -7.83 9.13 4.91
C TRP A 60 -8.91 8.15 4.48
N ILE A 61 -8.71 7.52 3.32
CA ILE A 61 -9.65 6.57 2.75
C ILE A 61 -8.92 5.23 2.58
N GLU A 62 -9.54 4.18 3.07
CA GLU A 62 -9.04 2.81 3.02
C GLU A 62 -9.94 1.95 2.14
N TYR A 63 -9.31 1.11 1.32
CA TYR A 63 -10.02 0.11 0.50
C TYR A 63 -9.86 -1.26 1.13
N LEU A 64 -10.99 -1.92 1.39
CA LEU A 64 -11.05 -3.29 1.85
C LEU A 64 -11.55 -4.16 0.69
N SER A 65 -10.66 -5.03 0.22
CA SER A 65 -10.94 -5.95 -0.88
C SER A 65 -12.01 -6.98 -0.51
N PRO A 66 -12.63 -7.67 -1.49
CA PRO A 66 -13.67 -8.66 -1.19
C PRO A 66 -13.26 -9.80 -0.27
N ASN A 67 -11.97 -10.13 -0.24
CA ASN A 67 -11.44 -11.15 0.66
C ASN A 67 -11.36 -10.69 2.13
N GLN A 68 -11.46 -9.38 2.39
CA GLN A 68 -11.41 -8.78 3.72
C GLN A 68 -12.81 -8.50 4.28
N VAL A 69 -13.84 -8.50 3.44
CA VAL A 69 -15.23 -8.18 3.83
C VAL A 69 -16.05 -9.46 3.96
N ARG A 70 -16.90 -9.57 4.97
CA ARG A 70 -17.75 -10.77 5.20
C ARG A 70 -18.91 -10.93 4.19
N GLY A 71 -19.01 -10.03 3.21
CA GLY A 71 -20.16 -9.89 2.29
C GLY A 71 -20.18 -10.82 1.07
N GLY A 72 -19.13 -11.61 0.85
CA GLY A 72 -18.99 -12.47 -0.33
C GLY A 72 -17.97 -11.94 -1.33
N SER A 73 -17.63 -12.76 -2.34
CA SER A 73 -16.51 -12.51 -3.27
C SER A 73 -16.66 -11.28 -4.17
N GLU A 74 -17.86 -10.71 -4.24
CA GLU A 74 -18.19 -9.56 -5.09
C GLU A 74 -18.39 -8.27 -4.28
N GLN A 75 -18.29 -8.30 -2.95
CA GLN A 75 -18.53 -7.13 -2.12
C GLN A 75 -17.21 -6.56 -1.61
N PHE A 76 -16.98 -5.27 -1.77
CA PHE A 76 -15.85 -4.57 -1.17
C PHE A 76 -16.37 -3.50 -0.20
N ALA A 77 -15.47 -2.91 0.58
CA ALA A 77 -15.80 -1.76 1.42
C ALA A 77 -14.77 -0.65 1.26
N ILE A 78 -15.24 0.58 1.38
CA ILE A 78 -14.40 1.76 1.53
C ILE A 78 -14.66 2.33 2.92
N VAL A 79 -13.58 2.53 3.67
CA VAL A 79 -13.64 3.11 5.01
C VAL A 79 -13.09 4.54 4.93
N TYR A 80 -13.93 5.51 5.24
CA TYR A 80 -13.52 6.89 5.42
C TYR A 80 -13.14 7.08 6.88
N HIS A 81 -11.91 7.56 7.12
CA HIS A 81 -11.37 7.76 8.46
C HIS A 81 -11.11 9.23 8.72
N GLU A 82 -11.46 9.71 9.90
CA GLU A 82 -11.17 11.07 10.38
C GLU A 82 -10.82 11.04 11.87
N GLY A 83 -9.52 11.09 12.18
CA GLY A 83 -9.04 10.84 13.54
C GLY A 83 -9.29 9.40 13.98
N GLU A 84 -10.03 9.21 15.07
CA GLU A 84 -10.46 7.89 15.60
C GLU A 84 -11.85 7.48 15.08
N GLN A 85 -12.46 8.29 14.22
CA GLN A 85 -13.81 8.07 13.72
C GLN A 85 -13.77 7.48 12.31
N GLU A 86 -14.70 6.58 12.02
CA GLU A 86 -14.77 5.91 10.73
C GLU A 86 -16.21 5.82 10.20
N ILE A 87 -16.35 5.81 8.87
CA ILE A 87 -17.61 5.57 8.17
C ILE A 87 -17.38 4.50 7.12
N TRP A 88 -18.24 3.49 7.14
CA TRP A 88 -18.17 2.34 6.24
C TRP A 88 -19.11 2.50 5.06
N PHE A 89 -18.57 2.40 3.86
CA PHE A 89 -19.32 2.37 2.60
C PHE A 89 -19.15 1.01 1.96
N ASN A 90 -20.26 0.34 1.65
CA ASN A 90 -20.23 -0.95 0.98
C ASN A 90 -20.31 -0.76 -0.53
N GLY A 91 -19.58 -1.59 -1.27
CA GLY A 91 -19.58 -1.57 -2.72
C GLY A 91 -19.68 -2.96 -3.33
N LEU A 92 -19.99 -3.00 -4.62
CA LEU A 92 -20.08 -4.21 -5.42
C LEU A 92 -19.05 -4.16 -6.56
N VAL A 93 -18.18 -5.16 -6.60
CA VAL A 93 -17.24 -5.36 -7.70
C VAL A 93 -18.03 -5.80 -8.92
N ARG A 94 -17.86 -5.10 -10.04
CA ARG A 94 -18.52 -5.44 -11.30
C ARG A 94 -17.55 -6.12 -12.27
N SER A 95 -18.05 -6.46 -13.45
CA SER A 95 -17.24 -7.06 -14.51
C SER A 95 -16.05 -6.15 -14.87
N PRO A 96 -14.90 -6.67 -15.33
CA PRO A 96 -13.69 -5.87 -15.61
C PRO A 96 -13.83 -4.73 -16.64
N ARG A 97 -14.96 -4.68 -17.35
CA ARG A 97 -15.30 -3.64 -18.35
C ARG A 97 -16.19 -2.53 -17.79
N GLU A 98 -16.67 -2.70 -16.57
CA GLU A 98 -17.58 -1.80 -15.88
C GLU A 98 -16.89 -1.22 -14.65
N ARG A 99 -17.37 -0.08 -14.18
CA ARG A 99 -16.91 0.50 -12.92
C ARG A 99 -17.60 -0.20 -11.76
N ASP A 100 -16.87 -0.34 -10.67
CA ASP A 100 -17.40 -0.86 -9.42
C ASP A 100 -18.47 0.08 -8.86
N LEU A 101 -19.43 -0.45 -8.11
CA LEU A 101 -20.46 0.38 -7.47
C LEU A 101 -20.07 0.66 -6.04
N LEU A 102 -20.15 1.93 -5.62
CA LEU A 102 -20.02 2.30 -4.21
C LEU A 102 -21.36 2.84 -3.72
N HIS A 103 -21.95 2.15 -2.74
CA HIS A 103 -23.22 2.54 -2.16
C HIS A 103 -23.01 3.48 -0.97
N PHE A 104 -23.78 4.57 -0.95
CA PHE A 104 -23.82 5.49 0.18
C PHE A 104 -25.28 5.81 0.57
N PRO A 105 -25.55 6.14 1.84
CA PRO A 105 -26.91 6.46 2.28
C PRO A 105 -27.49 7.71 1.59
N GLY A 106 -28.79 7.65 1.33
CA GLY A 106 -29.59 8.81 0.93
C GLY A 106 -29.45 9.99 1.89
N ALA A 107 -29.75 11.23 1.45
CA ALA A 107 -29.70 12.39 2.34
C ALA A 107 -30.56 12.22 3.61
N GLU A 108 -31.76 11.63 3.47
CA GLU A 108 -32.66 11.35 4.58
C GLU A 108 -32.15 10.21 5.48
N ALA A 109 -31.61 9.15 4.87
CA ALA A 109 -31.07 8.00 5.58
C ALA A 109 -29.70 8.26 6.23
N TRP A 110 -28.97 9.27 5.77
CA TRP A 110 -27.62 9.60 6.23
C TRP A 110 -27.57 9.79 7.74
N THR A 111 -28.44 10.65 8.27
CA THR A 111 -28.47 11.00 9.69
C THR A 111 -28.66 9.80 10.61
N ALA A 112 -29.36 8.77 10.13
CA ALA A 112 -29.60 7.51 10.84
C ALA A 112 -28.47 6.48 10.62
N ALA A 113 -27.80 6.53 9.47
CA ALA A 113 -26.76 5.59 9.09
C ALA A 113 -25.36 5.95 9.63
N VAL A 114 -25.11 7.22 9.95
CA VAL A 114 -23.81 7.69 10.45
C VAL A 114 -23.89 8.26 11.86
N ASP A 115 -22.73 8.26 12.52
CA ASP A 115 -22.55 8.86 13.83
C ASP A 115 -22.75 10.38 13.82
N ALA A 116 -23.01 10.92 15.02
CA ALA A 116 -23.36 12.34 15.22
C ALA A 116 -22.38 13.32 14.58
N TRP A 117 -21.09 13.03 14.59
CA TRP A 117 -20.03 13.89 14.06
C TRP A 117 -20.10 14.09 12.53
N ALA A 118 -20.69 13.13 11.81
CA ALA A 118 -20.74 13.11 10.35
C ALA A 118 -22.08 13.61 9.78
N ARG A 119 -23.09 13.81 10.62
CA ARG A 119 -24.48 14.12 10.19
C ARG A 119 -24.57 15.38 9.33
N GLU A 120 -23.94 16.46 9.77
CA GLU A 120 -23.95 17.76 9.08
C GLU A 120 -22.88 17.87 7.98
N ARG A 121 -21.99 16.88 7.91
CA ARG A 121 -20.80 16.90 7.05
C ARG A 121 -20.94 16.01 5.82
N ARG A 122 -22.16 15.59 5.48
CA ARG A 122 -22.44 14.70 4.35
C ARG A 122 -21.81 15.18 3.05
N SER A 123 -22.07 16.43 2.67
CA SER A 123 -21.57 17.01 1.42
C SER A 123 -20.05 17.01 1.37
N GLU A 124 -19.40 17.46 2.45
CA GLU A 124 -17.95 17.50 2.59
C GLU A 124 -17.32 16.11 2.47
N ILE A 125 -17.87 15.11 3.16
CA ILE A 125 -17.35 13.73 3.13
C ILE A 125 -17.53 13.13 1.73
N LEU A 126 -18.69 13.32 1.10
CA LEU A 126 -18.94 12.83 -0.26
C LEU A 126 -18.05 13.52 -1.30
N GLU A 127 -17.75 14.82 -1.12
CA GLU A 127 -16.81 15.55 -1.97
C GLU A 127 -15.39 14.98 -1.81
N ARG A 128 -14.91 14.81 -0.58
CA ARG A 128 -13.61 14.19 -0.29
C ARG A 128 -13.50 12.77 -0.87
N LEU A 129 -14.57 11.98 -0.75
CA LEU A 129 -14.65 10.65 -1.37
C LEU A 129 -14.53 10.75 -2.89
N ARG A 130 -15.28 11.64 -3.56
CA ARG A 130 -15.23 11.81 -5.02
C ARG A 130 -13.87 12.21 -5.55
N GLU A 131 -13.09 12.95 -4.78
CA GLU A 131 -11.74 13.36 -5.15
C GLU A 131 -10.70 12.25 -5.00
N ASP A 132 -10.98 11.23 -4.18
CA ASP A 132 -10.03 10.19 -3.85
C ASP A 132 -9.77 9.23 -5.02
N ALA A 133 -8.51 8.88 -5.23
CA ALA A 133 -8.08 8.05 -6.35
C ALA A 133 -8.71 6.63 -6.35
N ILE A 134 -9.04 6.10 -5.17
CA ILE A 134 -9.69 4.80 -5.01
C ILE A 134 -11.14 4.90 -5.49
N VAL A 135 -11.87 5.88 -4.96
CA VAL A 135 -13.31 6.06 -5.23
C VAL A 135 -13.56 6.54 -6.66
N ARG A 136 -12.64 7.28 -7.29
CA ARG A 136 -12.75 7.71 -8.71
C ARG A 136 -12.90 6.56 -9.72
N ARG A 137 -12.61 5.32 -9.29
CA ARG A 137 -12.82 4.11 -10.09
C ARG A 137 -14.23 3.53 -9.96
N CYS A 138 -15.00 4.02 -9.01
CA CYS A 138 -16.34 3.56 -8.69
C CYS A 138 -17.40 4.52 -9.23
N ASP A 139 -18.55 3.98 -9.59
CA ASP A 139 -19.77 4.77 -9.76
C ASP A 139 -20.49 4.84 -8.40
N LEU A 140 -20.77 6.07 -7.98
CA LEU A 140 -21.41 6.37 -6.70
C LEU A 140 -22.92 6.20 -6.85
N VAL A 141 -23.49 5.27 -6.09
CA VAL A 141 -24.93 4.95 -6.11
C VAL A 141 -25.55 5.25 -4.75
N GLU A 142 -26.58 6.11 -4.75
CA GLU A 142 -27.35 6.41 -3.55
C GLU A 142 -28.28 5.23 -3.23
N ARG A 143 -28.25 4.76 -1.98
CA ARG A 143 -29.12 3.67 -1.53
C ARG A 143 -30.41 4.26 -0.98
N GLU A 144 -31.53 3.95 -1.63
CA GLU A 144 -32.85 4.24 -1.07
C GLU A 144 -33.07 3.43 0.22
N PRO A 145 -33.70 4.02 1.25
CA PRO A 145 -34.08 3.27 2.44
C PRO A 145 -35.05 2.14 2.01
N ALA A 146 -34.73 0.92 2.42
CA ALA A 146 -35.59 -0.24 2.24
C ALA A 146 -36.78 -0.21 3.21
#